data_AF-A0A5K1G506-F1
#
_entry.id   AF-A0A5K1G506-F1
#
_cell.length_a   1.000
_cell.length_b   1.000
_cell.length_c   1.000
_cell.angle_alpha   90.00
_cell.angle_beta   90.00
_cell.angle_gamma   90.00
#
_symmetry.space_group_name_H-M   'P 1'
#
loop_
_entity.id
_entity.type
_entity.pdbx_description
1 polymer ?
#
loop_
_entity_poly.entity_id
_entity_poly.type
_entity_poly.pdbx_seq_one_letter_code
_entity_poly.pdbx_strand_id
1 'polypeptide(L)'
;ASFLDEWSFDQFRALLNRSNDDPNIKQLLHQDNVVIFLHLLGCDTNGHAHKPYSSIYLNNVKVVDDIARRTYDLVENYFKDNATAYIFTADHGMSDK
;
A
#
# COMPACT_ATOMS: atom_id res chain seq x y z
N ALA A 1 -13.08 -7.27 -3.49
CA ALA A 1 -12.48 -6.02 -3.99
C ALA A 1 -10.96 -5.93 -3.76
N SER A 2 -10.28 -7.01 -3.34
CA SER A 2 -8.83 -7.02 -3.07
C SER A 2 -7.95 -6.59 -4.24
N PHE A 3 -8.42 -6.74 -5.48
CA PHE A 3 -7.71 -6.28 -6.67
C PHE A 3 -7.48 -4.75 -6.67
N LEU A 4 -8.27 -3.97 -5.94
CA LEU A 4 -8.07 -2.52 -5.80
C LEU A 4 -6.82 -2.21 -4.94
N ASP A 5 -6.56 -3.03 -3.91
CA ASP A 5 -5.37 -2.90 -3.08
C ASP A 5 -4.11 -3.20 -3.89
N GLU A 6 -4.15 -4.29 -4.66
CA GLU A 6 -3.08 -4.66 -5.59
C GLU A 6 -2.84 -3.57 -6.63
N TRP A 7 -3.90 -2.99 -7.18
CA TRP A 7 -3.77 -1.90 -8.14
C TRP A 7 -3.07 -0.67 -7.53
N SER A 8 -3.43 -0.26 -6.30
CA SER A 8 -2.74 0.83 -5.59
C SER A 8 -1.25 0.54 -5.40
N PHE A 9 -0.91 -0.68 -4.97
CA PHE A 9 0.47 -1.12 -4.84
C PHE A 9 1.21 -1.09 -6.20
N ASP A 10 0.57 -1.57 -7.27
CA ASP A 10 1.13 -1.58 -8.62
C ASP A 10 1.40 -0.17 -9.14
N GLN A 11 0.53 0.80 -8.86
CA GLN A 11 0.78 2.21 -9.20
C GLN A 11 2.00 2.75 -8.47
N PHE A 12 2.15 2.46 -7.18
CA PHE A 12 3.31 2.90 -6.40
C PHE A 12 4.60 2.26 -6.94
N ARG A 13 4.60 0.95 -7.20
CA ARG A 13 5.71 0.24 -7.82
C ARG A 13 6.06 0.80 -9.20
N ALA A 14 5.06 1.11 -10.02
CA ALA A 14 5.26 1.71 -11.33
C ALA A 14 5.88 3.10 -11.24
N LEU A 15 5.49 3.92 -10.25
CA LEU A 15 6.11 5.23 -9.99
C LEU A 15 7.61 5.09 -9.71
N LEU A 16 7.99 4.19 -8.81
CA LEU A 16 9.41 3.95 -8.50
C LEU A 16 10.16 3.39 -9.71
N ASN A 17 9.57 2.47 -10.47
CA ASN A 17 10.21 1.93 -11.66
C ASN A 17 10.45 3.00 -12.73
N ARG A 18 9.47 3.87 -12.98
CA ARG A 18 9.59 4.98 -13.95
C ARG A 18 10.70 5.95 -13.60
N SER A 19 11.00 6.13 -12.32
CA SER A 19 12.10 7.00 -11.88
C SER A 19 13.49 6.51 -12.33
N ASN A 20 13.64 5.24 -12.73
CA ASN A 20 14.90 4.75 -13.28
C ASN A 20 15.21 5.37 -14.64
N ASP A 21 14.17 5.71 -15.41
CA ASP A 21 14.27 6.24 -16.76
C ASP A 21 13.91 7.73 -16.87
N ASP A 22 13.21 8.29 -15.87
CA ASP A 22 12.80 9.69 -15.82
C ASP A 22 13.54 10.44 -14.68
N PRO A 23 14.55 11.28 -15.01
CA PRO A 23 15.34 11.99 -14.02
C PRO A 23 14.53 13.01 -13.21
N ASN A 24 13.43 13.54 -13.75
CA ASN A 24 12.59 14.46 -13.01
C ASN A 24 11.82 13.74 -11.90
N ILE A 25 11.27 12.55 -12.21
CA ILE A 25 10.60 11.71 -11.19
C ILE A 25 11.62 11.29 -10.13
N LYS A 26 12.81 10.87 -10.54
CA LYS A 26 13.89 10.53 -9.61
C LYS A 26 14.23 11.68 -8.68
N GLN A 27 14.40 12.87 -9.23
CA GLN A 27 14.68 14.06 -8.42
C GLN A 27 13.58 14.34 -7.41
N LEU A 28 12.30 14.23 -7.81
CA LEU A 28 11.17 14.43 -6.91
C LEU A 28 11.13 13.39 -5.77
N LEU A 29 11.40 12.13 -6.06
CA LEU A 29 11.41 11.06 -5.06
C LEU A 29 12.59 11.16 -4.08
N HIS A 30 13.70 11.79 -4.48
CA HIS A 30 14.89 12.00 -3.64
C HIS A 30 14.93 13.38 -2.95
N GLN A 31 13.82 14.12 -2.93
CA GLN A 31 13.74 15.35 -2.13
C GLN A 31 13.67 15.04 -0.64
N ASP A 32 14.03 16.02 0.19
CA ASP A 32 13.85 15.91 1.63
C ASP A 32 12.36 15.91 2.00
N ASN A 33 11.98 15.08 2.98
CA ASN A 33 10.63 15.02 3.56
C ASN A 33 9.51 14.64 2.57
N VAL A 34 9.79 13.73 1.63
CA VAL A 34 8.76 13.16 0.75
C VAL A 34 7.77 12.34 1.57
N VAL A 35 6.48 12.61 1.37
CA VAL A 35 5.38 11.84 1.96
C VAL A 35 4.68 11.06 0.86
N ILE A 36 4.66 9.73 0.99
CA ILE A 36 3.87 8.84 0.15
C ILE A 36 2.66 8.38 0.95
N PHE A 37 1.47 8.56 0.36
CA PHE A 37 0.22 8.06 0.92
C PHE A 37 -0.30 6.90 0.07
N LEU A 38 -0.36 5.70 0.66
CA LEU A 38 -0.86 4.49 0.01
C LEU A 38 -2.18 4.06 0.65
N HIS A 39 -3.28 4.22 -0.08
CA HIS A 39 -4.62 3.85 0.36
C HIS A 39 -5.03 2.48 -0.20
N LEU A 40 -5.50 1.60 0.68
CA LEU A 40 -5.97 0.25 0.41
C LEU A 40 -7.48 0.13 0.74
N LEU A 41 -8.32 0.10 -0.29
CA LEU A 41 -9.79 0.17 -0.19
C LEU A 41 -10.48 -1.21 0.01
N GLY A 42 -9.81 -2.31 -0.30
CA GLY A 42 -10.44 -3.62 -0.47
C GLY A 42 -11.07 -4.17 0.81
N CYS A 43 -10.46 -3.91 1.97
CA CYS A 43 -11.00 -4.31 3.27
C CYS A 43 -12.34 -3.62 3.59
N ASP A 44 -12.46 -2.31 3.36
CA ASP A 44 -13.72 -1.60 3.59
C ASP A 44 -14.84 -2.14 2.70
N THR A 45 -14.56 -2.23 1.39
CA THR A 45 -15.54 -2.71 0.40
C THR A 45 -16.00 -4.14 0.69
N ASN A 46 -15.07 -5.05 0.99
CA ASN A 46 -15.44 -6.44 1.32
C ASN A 46 -16.05 -6.57 2.72
N GLY A 47 -15.71 -5.69 3.65
CA GLY A 47 -16.28 -5.65 4.99
C GLY A 47 -17.76 -5.27 4.95
N HIS A 48 -18.10 -4.24 4.17
CA HIS A 48 -19.50 -3.86 3.95
C HIS A 48 -20.31 -4.93 3.21
N ALA A 49 -19.72 -5.59 2.21
CA ALA A 49 -20.43 -6.60 1.42
C ALA A 49 -20.56 -7.96 2.11
N HIS A 50 -19.57 -8.35 2.93
CA HIS A 50 -19.44 -9.74 3.41
C HIS A 50 -19.21 -9.87 4.92
N LYS A 51 -19.02 -8.77 5.66
CA LYS A 51 -18.73 -8.72 7.10
C LYS A 51 -17.33 -9.24 7.49
N PRO A 52 -16.79 -8.81 8.67
CA PRO A 52 -15.39 -9.03 9.07
C PRO A 52 -14.92 -10.48 9.24
N TYR A 53 -15.84 -11.44 9.33
CA TYR A 53 -15.50 -12.84 9.56
C TYR A 53 -15.77 -13.74 8.35
N SER A 54 -16.23 -13.17 7.24
CA SER A 54 -16.33 -13.93 5.99
C SER A 54 -14.96 -14.35 5.48
N SER A 55 -14.91 -15.50 4.81
CA SER A 55 -13.71 -15.93 4.10
C SER A 55 -13.24 -14.90 3.08
N ILE A 56 -14.16 -14.16 2.45
CA ILE A 56 -13.85 -13.11 1.47
C ILE A 56 -13.13 -11.93 2.14
N TYR A 57 -13.60 -11.45 3.29
CA TYR A 57 -12.93 -10.39 4.03
C TYR A 57 -11.57 -10.85 4.56
N LEU A 58 -11.50 -12.01 5.18
CA LEU A 58 -10.25 -12.55 5.73
C LEU A 58 -9.20 -12.79 4.64
N ASN A 59 -9.60 -13.21 3.45
CA ASN A 59 -8.70 -13.29 2.32
C ASN A 59 -8.21 -11.91 1.85
N ASN A 60 -9.03 -10.86 1.95
CA ASN A 60 -8.57 -9.50 1.68
C ASN A 60 -7.56 -9.01 2.73
N VAL A 61 -7.75 -9.34 4.01
CA VAL A 61 -6.79 -8.98 5.07
C VAL A 61 -5.42 -9.60 4.78
N LYS A 62 -5.37 -10.86 4.31
CA LYS A 62 -4.12 -11.49 3.87
C LYS A 62 -3.45 -10.78 2.70
N VAL A 63 -4.22 -10.24 1.76
CA VAL A 63 -3.69 -9.44 0.65
C VAL A 63 -3.06 -8.15 1.18
N VAL A 64 -3.72 -7.46 2.12
CA VAL A 64 -3.17 -6.24 2.74
C VAL A 64 -1.88 -6.52 3.51
N ASP A 65 -1.81 -7.63 4.26
CA ASP A 65 -0.58 -8.06 4.95
C ASP A 65 0.59 -8.28 3.98
N ASP A 66 0.34 -8.97 2.87
CA ASP A 66 1.36 -9.20 1.84
C ASP A 66 1.76 -7.90 1.11
N ILE A 67 0.83 -6.97 0.89
CA ILE A 67 1.14 -5.64 0.33
C ILE A 67 2.00 -4.81 1.30
N ALA A 68 1.75 -4.90 2.61
CA ALA A 68 2.56 -4.19 3.61
C ALA A 68 4.02 -4.66 3.55
N ARG A 69 4.25 -5.99 3.53
CA ARG A 69 5.58 -6.56 3.36
C ARG A 69 6.22 -6.14 2.03
N ARG A 70 5.50 -6.27 0.91
CA ARG A 70 6.03 -5.88 -0.41
C ARG A 70 6.35 -4.39 -0.51
N THR A 71 5.56 -3.53 0.14
CA THR A 71 5.81 -2.09 0.21
C THR A 71 7.11 -1.81 0.96
N TYR A 72 7.30 -2.43 2.12
CA TYR A 72 8.55 -2.34 2.88
C TYR A 72 9.74 -2.77 2.03
N ASP A 73 9.70 -4.00 1.47
CA ASP A 73 10.77 -4.52 0.63
C ASP A 73 11.08 -3.60 -0.56
N LEU A 74 10.04 -3.05 -1.21
CA LEU A 74 10.19 -2.16 -2.36
C LEU A 74 10.88 -0.85 -1.98
N VAL A 75 10.48 -0.22 -0.89
CA VAL A 75 11.04 1.06 -0.42
C VAL A 75 12.48 0.88 0.06
N GLU A 76 12.73 -0.12 0.89
CA GLU A 76 14.09 -0.38 1.41
C GLU A 76 15.08 -0.72 0.29
N ASN A 77 14.63 -1.45 -0.74
CA ASN A 77 15.46 -1.73 -1.91
C ASN A 77 15.69 -0.52 -2.82
N TYR A 78 14.77 0.46 -2.82
CA TYR A 78 14.88 1.65 -3.65
C TYR A 78 15.79 2.71 -3.02
N PHE A 79 15.54 3.09 -1.76
CA PHE A 79 16.28 4.17 -1.08
C PHE A 79 17.57 3.70 -0.40
N LYS A 80 17.57 2.52 0.21
CA LYS A 80 18.75 1.89 0.86
C LYS A 80 19.47 2.77 1.90
N ASP A 81 18.73 3.64 2.59
CA ASP A 81 19.28 4.60 3.56
C ASP A 81 18.81 4.35 5.00
N ASN A 82 17.88 3.39 5.21
CA ASN A 82 17.20 3.15 6.49
C ASN A 82 16.58 4.42 7.11
N ALA A 83 16.18 5.40 6.28
CA ALA A 83 15.67 6.70 6.73
C ALA A 83 14.14 6.82 6.62
N THR A 84 13.44 5.77 6.21
CA THR A 84 11.99 5.79 6.06
C THR A 84 11.28 5.48 7.37
N ALA A 85 10.32 6.34 7.74
CA ALA A 85 9.36 6.05 8.80
C ALA A 85 8.06 5.51 8.20
N TYR A 86 7.52 4.43 8.79
CA TYR A 86 6.29 3.80 8.34
C TYR A 86 5.16 4.03 9.33
N ILE A 87 3.99 4.44 8.83
CA ILE A 87 2.76 4.57 9.62
C ILE A 87 1.70 3.71 8.94
N PHE A 88 1.23 2.67 9.63
CA PHE A 88 0.15 1.81 9.17
C PHE A 88 -1.06 1.99 10.09
N THR A 89 -2.18 2.42 9.54
CA THR A 89 -3.39 2.74 10.30
C THR A 89 -4.64 2.50 9.46
N ALA A 90 -5.78 2.48 10.13
CA ALA A 90 -7.11 2.58 9.51
C ALA A 90 -7.78 3.89 9.96
N ASP A 91 -8.72 4.37 9.16
CA ASP A 91 -9.59 5.49 9.47
C ASP A 91 -10.77 5.10 10.37
N HIS A 92 -11.27 3.86 10.24
CA HIS A 92 -12.31 3.30 11.11
C HIS A 92 -12.26 1.76 11.21
N GLY A 93 -13.15 1.20 12.04
CA GLY A 93 -13.38 -0.24 12.17
C GLY A 93 -14.55 -0.75 11.32
N MET A 94 -14.94 -2.02 11.50
CA MET A 94 -16.07 -2.64 10.82
C MET A 94 -16.93 -3.45 11.81
N SER A 95 -18.26 -3.26 11.78
CA SER A 95 -19.21 -3.98 12.65
C SER A 95 -19.52 -5.38 12.10
N ASP A 96 -19.62 -6.36 13.00
CA ASP A 96 -20.06 -7.73 12.71
C ASP A 96 -21.59 -7.93 12.81
N LYS A 97 -22.30 -6.93 13.35
CA LYS A 97 -23.77 -6.85 13.37
C LYS A 97 -24.37 -6.47 12.02
#